data_AF-A0AAD7FJW2-F1
#
_entry.id   AF-A0AAD7FJW2-F1
#
_cell.length_a   1.000
_cell.length_b   1.000
_cell.length_c   1.000
_cell.angle_alpha   90.00
_cell.angle_beta   90.00
_cell.angle_gamma   90.00
#
_symmetry.space_group_name_H-M   'P 1'
#
loop_
_entity.id
_entity.type
_entity.pdbx_description
1 polymer ?
#
loop_
_entity_poly.entity_id
_entity_poly.type
_entity_poly.pdbx_seq_one_letter_code
_entity_poly.pdbx_strand_id
1 'polypeptide(L)' 'PLGHPHDNVEPLDYKEQFKGRQPSQFKDPCEAASKASLQCMDQNNYDRSECMDYFQAYKDCKAAWIERRKQDRRNG' A
#
# COMPACT_ATOMS: atom_id res chain seq x y z
N PRO A 1 5.33 11.42 13.81
CA PRO A 1 6.45 11.05 12.92
C PRO A 1 5.91 10.29 11.69
N LEU A 2 6.30 10.68 10.47
CA LEU A 2 6.12 9.82 9.30
C LEU A 2 6.86 8.50 9.59
N GLY A 3 6.16 7.36 9.50
CA GLY A 3 6.81 6.06 9.56
C GLY A 3 7.82 5.91 8.42
N HIS A 4 8.82 5.04 8.58
CA HIS A 4 9.84 4.89 7.54
C HIS A 4 9.17 4.42 6.22
N PRO A 5 9.62 4.86 5.03
CA PRO A 5 9.06 4.41 3.76
C PRO A 5 9.00 2.88 3.65
N HIS A 6 10.01 2.20 4.21
CA HIS A 6 10.11 0.73 4.23
C HIS A 6 9.09 0.06 5.17
N ASP A 7 8.61 0.75 6.21
CA ASP A 7 7.57 0.22 7.11
C ASP A 7 6.19 0.15 6.41
N ASN A 8 6.03 0.87 5.29
CA ASN A 8 4.82 0.85 4.47
C ASN A 8 4.91 -0.13 3.28
N VAL A 9 6.03 -0.86 3.16
CA VAL A 9 6.25 -1.86 2.11
C VAL A 9 5.62 -3.20 2.48
N GLU A 10 5.52 -3.53 3.77
CA GLU A 10 4.80 -4.72 4.22
C GLU A 10 3.29 -4.43 4.27
N PRO A 11 2.49 -5.08 3.39
CA PRO A 11 1.04 -4.98 3.49
C PRO A 11 0.59 -5.62 4.81
N LEU A 12 -0.20 -4.89 5.59
CA LEU A 12 -0.92 -5.43 6.75
C LEU A 12 -1.61 -6.75 6.37
N ASP A 13 -1.65 -7.72 7.29
CA ASP A 13 -2.19 -9.05 7.02
C ASP A 13 -3.57 -8.95 6.35
N TYR A 14 -3.60 -9.32 5.06
CA TYR A 14 -4.78 -9.21 4.23
C TYR A 14 -5.96 -9.98 4.84
N LYS A 15 -5.72 -11.08 5.58
CA LYS A 15 -6.81 -11.87 6.19
C LYS A 15 -7.50 -11.10 7.30
N GLU A 16 -6.80 -10.23 8.02
CA GLU A 16 -7.41 -9.38 9.04
C GLU A 16 -8.22 -8.25 8.41
N GLN A 17 -7.70 -7.63 7.34
CA GLN A 17 -8.42 -6.55 6.67
C GLN A 17 -9.70 -7.03 5.97
N PHE A 18 -9.75 -8.27 5.48
CA PHE A 18 -10.94 -8.84 4.83
C PHE A 18 -11.88 -9.59 5.79
N LYS A 19 -11.53 -9.73 7.08
CA LYS A 19 -12.39 -10.35 8.10
C LYS A 19 -13.61 -9.47 8.35
N GLY A 20 -14.79 -9.92 7.93
CA GLY A 20 -16.06 -9.22 8.14
C GLY A 20 -16.45 -8.19 7.07
N ARG A 21 -15.77 -8.16 5.91
CA ARG A 21 -16.16 -7.26 4.81
C ARG A 21 -17.41 -7.73 4.08
N GLN A 22 -18.29 -6.76 3.77
CA GLN A 22 -19.36 -6.93 2.80
C GLN A 22 -18.76 -7.17 1.40
N PRO A 23 -19.25 -8.14 0.63
CA PRO A 23 -18.82 -8.36 -0.75
C PRO A 23 -19.28 -7.17 -1.62
N SER A 24 -18.38 -6.18 -1.79
CA SER A 24 -18.46 -5.01 -2.70
C SER A 24 -17.55 -3.86 -2.25
N GLN A 25 -17.08 -3.85 -1.00
CA GLN A 25 -16.25 -2.75 -0.49
C GLN A 25 -14.85 -2.77 -1.12
N PHE A 26 -14.57 -1.80 -1.99
CA PHE A 26 -13.23 -1.56 -2.51
C PHE A 26 -12.33 -1.05 -1.38
N LYS A 27 -11.34 -1.86 -1.00
CA LYS A 27 -10.25 -1.44 -0.13
C LYS A 27 -8.98 -1.44 -0.96
N ASP A 28 -8.26 -0.32 -0.98
CA ASP A 28 -6.92 -0.29 -1.55
C ASP A 28 -6.02 -1.18 -0.66
N PRO A 29 -5.42 -2.26 -1.19
CA PRO A 29 -4.49 -3.10 -0.44
C PRO A 29 -3.25 -2.33 0.06
N CYS A 30 -2.99 -1.14 -0.50
CA CYS A 30 -1.84 -0.29 -0.22
C CYS A 30 -2.25 1.07 0.35
N GLU A 31 -3.39 1.14 1.02
CA GLU A 31 -3.91 2.38 1.65
C GLU A 31 -2.89 3.04 2.58
N ALA A 32 -2.10 2.25 3.33
CA ALA A 32 -1.05 2.75 4.21
C ALA A 32 0.06 3.47 3.42
N ALA A 33 0.59 2.83 2.37
CA ALA A 33 1.60 3.43 1.50
C ALA A 33 1.07 4.67 0.76
N SER A 34 -0.19 4.64 0.31
CA SER A 34 -0.85 5.80 -0.31
C SER A 34 -0.88 6.98 0.66
N LYS A 35 -1.38 6.76 1.89
CA LYS A 35 -1.44 7.80 2.93
C LYS A 35 -0.05 8.35 3.27
N ALA A 36 0.97 7.48 3.38
CA ALA A 36 2.34 7.89 3.65
C ALA A 36 2.91 8.79 2.53
N SER A 37 2.68 8.44 1.26
CA SER A 37 3.12 9.25 0.11
C SER A 37 2.45 10.63 0.05
N LEU A 38 1.15 10.71 0.35
CA LEU A 38 0.41 11.96 0.44
C LEU A 38 0.91 12.83 1.60
N GLN A 39 1.18 12.22 2.75
CA GLN A 39 1.68 12.94 3.93
C GLN A 39 3.12 13.44 3.72
N CYS A 40 3.95 12.72 2.96
CA CYS A 40 5.26 13.21 2.53
C CYS A 40 5.11 14.46 1.64
N MET A 41 4.20 14.44 0.66
CA MET A 41 3.96 15.61 -0.19
C MET A 41 3.48 16.82 0.62
N ASP A 42 2.58 16.62 1.57
CA ASP A 42 2.06 17.70 2.43
C ASP A 42 3.17 18.39 3.25
N GLN A 43 4.16 17.62 3.71
CA GLN A 43 5.29 18.15 4.48
C GLN A 43 6.39 18.78 3.63
N ASN A 44 6.54 18.36 2.37
CA ASN A 44 7.59 18.81 1.46
C ASN A 44 7.07 19.79 0.40
N ASN A 45 6.02 20.55 0.68
CA ASN A 45 5.43 21.52 -0.25
C ASN A 45 5.08 20.93 -1.63
N TYR A 46 4.64 19.67 -1.64
CA TYR A 46 4.32 18.90 -2.84
C TYR A 46 5.52 18.68 -3.78
N ASP A 47 6.75 18.76 -3.26
CA ASP A 47 7.92 18.30 -3.98
C ASP A 47 7.91 16.78 -4.09
N ARG A 48 7.81 16.30 -5.33
CA ARG A 48 7.75 14.86 -5.62
C ARG A 48 9.12 14.20 -5.51
N SER A 49 10.20 14.95 -5.65
CA SER A 49 11.57 14.40 -5.64
C SER A 49 11.94 13.86 -4.25
N GLU A 50 11.53 14.57 -3.20
CA GLU A 50 11.73 14.18 -1.80
C GLU A 50 10.90 12.94 -1.39
N CYS A 51 9.85 12.61 -2.14
CA CYS A 51 8.90 11.56 -1.81
C CYS A 51 8.98 10.32 -2.71
N MET A 52 10.00 10.22 -3.56
CA MET A 52 10.16 9.12 -4.52
C MET A 52 10.14 7.73 -3.85
N ASP A 53 10.74 7.60 -2.68
CA ASP A 53 10.78 6.33 -1.94
C ASP A 53 9.39 5.89 -1.47
N TYR A 54 8.53 6.82 -1.04
CA TYR A 54 7.15 6.51 -0.67
C TYR A 54 6.30 6.12 -1.88
N PHE A 55 6.55 6.74 -3.04
CA PHE A 55 5.89 6.33 -4.28
C PHE A 55 6.37 4.95 -4.75
N GLN A 56 7.65 4.64 -4.55
CA GLN A 56 8.19 3.33 -4.86
C GLN A 56 7.57 2.25 -3.95
N ALA A 57 7.49 2.51 -2.64
CA ALA A 57 6.80 1.63 -1.70
C ALA A 57 5.33 1.35 -2.10
N TYR A 58 4.59 2.36 -2.56
CA TYR A 58 3.22 2.17 -3.06
C TYR A 58 3.17 1.26 -4.31
N LYS A 59 4.11 1.45 -5.26
CA LYS A 59 4.20 0.59 -6.46
C LYS A 59 4.52 -0.85 -6.09
N ASP A 60 5.46 -1.05 -5.18
CA ASP A 60 5.93 -2.37 -4.75
C ASP A 60 4.82 -3.12 -4.01
N CYS A 61 4.10 -2.45 -3.11
CA CYS A 61 2.92 -3.02 -2.45
C CYS A 61 1.87 -3.48 -3.48
N LYS A 62 1.59 -2.65 -4.50
CA LYS A 62 0.59 -2.98 -5.52
C LYS A 62 1.04 -4.15 -6.40
N ALA A 63 2.33 -4.22 -6.71
CA ALA A 63 2.92 -5.33 -7.44
C ALA A 63 2.81 -6.65 -6.65
N ALA A 64 3.18 -6.63 -5.37
CA ALA A 64 3.07 -7.78 -4.46
C ALA A 64 1.61 -8.25 -4.33
N TRP A 65 0.65 -7.35 -4.23
CA TRP A 65 -0.77 -7.69 -4.16
C TRP A 65 -1.29 -8.36 -5.45
N ILE A 66 -0.92 -7.82 -6.62
CA ILE A 66 -1.29 -8.44 -7.90
C ILE A 66 -0.70 -9.84 -8.02
N GLU A 67 0.56 -10.01 -7.61
CA GLU A 67 1.24 -11.31 -7.63
C GLU A 67 0.57 -12.31 -6.69
N ARG A 68 0.27 -11.91 -5.45
CA ARG A 68 -0.45 -12.75 -4.47
C ARG A 68 -1.81 -13.18 -5.02
N ARG A 69 -2.57 -12.26 -5.64
CA ARG A 69 -3.87 -12.57 -6.26
C ARG A 69 -3.72 -13.51 -7.46
N LYS A 70 -2.65 -13.39 -8.27
CA LYS A 70 -2.37 -14.33 -9.36
C LYS A 70 -2.04 -15.72 -8.82
N GLN A 71 -1.25 -15.81 -7.75
CA GLN A 71 -0.92 -17.07 -7.09
C GLN A 71 -2.15 -17.73 -6.47
N ASP A 72 -3.01 -16.97 -5.77
CA ASP A 72 -4.26 -17.49 -5.21
C ASP A 72 -5.19 -18.06 -6.30
N ARG A 73 -5.20 -17.46 -7.50
CA ARG A 73 -5.93 -17.99 -8.66
C ARG A 73 -5.30 -19.23 -9.31
N ARG A 74 -3.99 -19.42 -9.18
CA ARG A 74 -3.27 -20.60 -9.71
C ARG A 74 -3.35 -21.79 -8.77
N ASN A 75 -3.46 -21.52 -7.46
CA ASN A 75 -3.46 -22.54 -6.40
C ASN A 75 -4.88 -22.97 -5.97
N GLY A 76 -5.92 -22.34 -6.52
CA GLY A 76 -7.32 -22.76 -6.39
C GLY A 76 -7.79 -23.45 -7.65
#